data_AF-A0A8K0C622-F1
#
_entry.id   AF-A0A8K0C622-F1
#
_cell.length_a   1.000
_cell.length_b   1.000
_cell.length_c   1.000
_cell.angle_alpha   90.00
_cell.angle_beta   90.00
_cell.angle_gamma   90.00
#
_symmetry.space_group_name_H-M   'P 1'
#
loop_
_entity.id
_entity.type
_entity.pdbx_description
1 polymer ?
#
loop_
_entity_poly.entity_id
_entity_poly.type
_entity_poly.pdbx_seq_one_letter_code
_entity_poly.pdbx_strand_id
1 'polypeptide(L)'
;MEGILTEIGAGKFEAIMTDNAVAMVKAKDILHENYENISVYGCVAHTLHLLIGDISKMETMPSTKEDPKAIAKEINKSHILSATFKKYRLKKMRQKYQYLSNCPSKHIGNQLFIA
;
A
#
# COMPACT_ATOMS: atom_id res chain seq x y z
N MET A 1 15.81 -13.10 -2.38
CA MET A 1 16.56 -11.91 -1.93
C MET A 1 18.05 -12.21 -1.91
N GLU A 2 18.49 -13.30 -1.28
CA GLU A 2 19.90 -13.74 -1.32
C GLU A 2 20.50 -13.84 -2.74
N GLY A 3 19.78 -14.43 -3.70
CA GLY A 3 20.26 -14.51 -5.08
C GLY A 3 20.60 -13.14 -5.70
N ILE A 4 19.79 -12.13 -5.40
CA ILE A 4 20.00 -10.75 -5.89
C ILE A 4 21.18 -10.09 -5.16
N LEU A 5 21.32 -10.34 -3.86
CA LEU A 5 22.44 -9.82 -3.06
C LEU A 5 23.77 -10.41 -3.52
N THR A 6 23.79 -11.70 -3.88
CA THR A 6 24.98 -12.37 -4.43
C THR A 6 25.30 -11.89 -5.84
N GLU A 7 24.29 -11.72 -6.70
CA GLU A 7 24.47 -11.27 -8.09
C GLU A 7 24.99 -9.83 -8.17
N ILE A 8 24.38 -8.90 -7.42
CA ILE A 8 24.71 -7.47 -7.48
C ILE A 8 25.92 -7.15 -6.58
N GLY A 9 26.10 -7.93 -5.51
CA GLY A 9 27.08 -7.72 -4.45
C GLY A 9 26.46 -7.03 -3.23
N ALA A 10 26.43 -7.74 -2.10
CA ALA A 10 25.84 -7.28 -0.84
C ALA A 10 26.41 -5.94 -0.34
N GLY A 11 27.67 -5.63 -0.63
CA GLY A 11 28.32 -4.36 -0.27
C GLY A 11 27.77 -3.12 -1.00
N LYS A 12 26.92 -3.30 -2.01
CA LYS A 12 26.25 -2.17 -2.70
C LYS A 12 24.93 -1.76 -2.07
N PHE A 13 24.49 -2.50 -1.06
CA PHE A 13 23.25 -2.23 -0.34
C PHE A 13 23.59 -1.72 1.05
N GLU A 14 22.99 -0.58 1.41
CA GLU A 14 23.10 -0.01 2.76
C GLU A 14 21.93 -0.46 3.64
N ALA A 15 20.72 -0.49 3.06
CA ALA A 15 19.52 -0.84 3.80
C ALA A 15 18.46 -1.56 2.95
N ILE A 16 17.66 -2.40 3.61
CA ILE A 16 16.51 -3.10 3.05
C ILE A 16 15.28 -2.78 3.90
N MET A 17 14.16 -2.46 3.25
CA MET A 17 12.86 -2.27 3.92
C MET A 17 11.92 -3.42 3.56
N THR A 18 11.37 -4.10 4.56
CA THR A 18 10.45 -5.24 4.39
C THR A 18 9.09 -4.97 5.04
N ASP A 19 8.04 -5.66 4.59
CA ASP A 19 6.76 -5.62 5.31
C ASP A 19 6.83 -6.40 6.64
N ASN A 20 5.77 -6.34 7.45
CA ASN A 20 5.69 -7.01 8.74
C ASN A 20 5.07 -8.42 8.65
N ALA A 21 5.01 -9.02 7.45
CA ALA A 21 4.50 -10.39 7.32
C ALA A 21 5.45 -11.39 7.98
N VAL A 22 4.91 -12.47 8.56
CA VAL A 22 5.70 -13.48 9.29
C VAL A 22 6.88 -14.02 8.47
N ALA A 23 6.68 -14.22 7.16
CA ALA A 23 7.75 -14.66 6.27
C ALA A 23 8.86 -13.61 6.09
N MET A 24 8.50 -12.32 6.03
CA MET A 24 9.46 -11.22 5.90
C MET A 24 10.20 -10.93 7.20
N VAL A 25 9.57 -11.17 8.36
CA VAL A 25 10.24 -11.13 9.67
C VAL A 25 11.35 -12.18 9.72
N LYS A 26 11.04 -13.44 9.36
CA LYS A 26 12.06 -14.49 9.26
C LYS A 26 13.16 -14.15 8.26
N ALA A 27 12.80 -13.61 7.10
CA ALA A 27 13.78 -13.20 6.10
C ALA A 27 14.68 -12.07 6.62
N LYS A 28 14.14 -11.14 7.43
CA LYS A 28 14.91 -10.10 8.09
C LYS A 28 15.94 -10.69 9.05
N ASP A 29 15.57 -11.67 9.86
CA ASP A 29 16.48 -12.32 10.80
C ASP A 29 17.63 -13.00 10.04
N ILE A 30 17.33 -13.75 8.98
CA ILE A 30 18.34 -14.39 8.12
C ILE A 30 19.28 -13.35 7.49
N LEU A 31 18.75 -12.24 6.98
CA LEU A 31 19.57 -11.19 6.37
C LEU A 31 20.48 -10.50 7.40
N HIS A 32 19.98 -10.31 8.62
CA HIS A 32 20.76 -9.72 9.71
C HIS A 32 21.89 -10.65 10.18
N GLU A 33 21.67 -11.97 10.17
CA GLU A 33 22.70 -12.97 10.49
C GLU A 33 23.77 -13.09 9.40
N ASN A 34 23.37 -13.03 8.12
CA ASN A 34 24.28 -13.27 7.00
C ASN A 34 25.00 -12.02 6.48
N TYR A 35 24.50 -10.81 6.76
CA TYR A 35 24.99 -9.56 6.18
C TYR A 35 25.03 -8.41 7.19
N GLU A 36 26.07 -8.34 8.02
CA GLU A 36 26.25 -7.29 9.04
C GLU A 36 26.29 -5.86 8.47
N ASN A 37 26.70 -5.72 7.19
CA ASN A 37 26.80 -4.41 6.54
C ASN A 37 25.46 -3.88 6.01
N ILE A 38 24.38 -4.66 6.08
CA ILE A 38 23.06 -4.28 5.55
C ILE A 38 22.09 -4.07 6.71
N SER A 39 21.57 -2.84 6.83
CA SER A 39 20.53 -2.54 7.81
C SER A 39 19.15 -2.98 7.32
N VAL A 40 18.42 -3.81 8.08
CA VAL A 40 17.08 -4.27 7.68
C VAL A 40 15.99 -3.65 8.56
N TYR A 41 15.10 -2.89 7.94
CA TYR A 41 14.03 -2.14 8.59
C TYR A 41 12.64 -2.65 8.20
N GLY A 42 11.67 -2.43 9.08
CA GLY A 42 10.25 -2.62 8.74
C GLY A 42 9.70 -1.43 7.94
N CYS A 43 8.71 -1.68 7.10
CA CYS A 43 8.07 -0.68 6.28
C CYS A 43 7.20 0.26 7.12
N VAL A 44 7.61 1.53 7.23
CA VAL A 44 6.89 2.57 7.99
C VAL A 44 5.44 2.74 7.52
N ALA A 45 5.20 2.67 6.20
CA ALA A 45 3.85 2.78 5.65
C ALA A 45 2.95 1.64 6.13
N HIS A 46 3.49 0.41 6.18
CA HIS A 46 2.75 -0.74 6.71
C HIS A 46 2.52 -0.61 8.21
N THR A 47 3.52 -0.20 8.98
CA THR A 47 3.39 0.05 10.42
C THR A 47 2.32 1.10 10.72
N LEU A 48 2.29 2.19 9.95
CA LEU A 48 1.26 3.23 10.09
C LEU A 48 -0.14 2.69 9.78
N HIS A 49 -0.27 1.87 8.73
CA HIS A 49 -1.53 1.21 8.40
C HIS A 49 -2.03 0.32 9.54
N LEU A 50 -1.14 -0.49 10.14
CA LEU A 50 -1.48 -1.32 11.30
C LEU A 50 -1.88 -0.48 12.52
N LEU A 51 -1.12 0.57 12.83
CA LEU A 51 -1.43 1.49 13.93
C LEU A 51 -2.81 2.13 13.78
N ILE A 52 -3.13 2.65 12.59
CA ILE A 52 -4.46 3.20 12.29
C ILE A 52 -5.54 2.12 12.41
N GLY A 53 -5.23 0.90 11.97
CA GLY A 53 -6.09 -0.27 12.11
C GLY A 53 -6.40 -0.62 13.58
N ASP A 54 -5.44 -0.45 14.48
CA ASP A 54 -5.61 -0.74 15.91
C ASP A 54 -6.32 0.39 16.66
N ILE A 55 -5.96 1.66 16.38
CA ILE A 55 -6.73 2.82 16.84
C ILE A 55 -8.20 2.67 16.40
N SER A 56 -8.40 2.16 15.19
CA SER A 56 -9.72 1.88 14.65
C SER A 56 -10.52 0.82 15.42
N LYS A 57 -9.89 -0.08 16.16
CA LYS A 57 -10.59 -1.13 16.91
C LYS A 57 -10.90 -0.72 18.35
N MET A 58 -10.43 0.43 18.80
CA MET A 58 -10.69 0.92 20.16
C MET A 58 -12.19 1.08 20.41
N GLU A 59 -12.68 0.60 21.54
CA GLU A 59 -14.10 0.66 21.93
C GLU A 59 -14.65 2.10 22.03
N THR A 60 -13.76 3.05 22.31
CA THR A 60 -14.09 4.48 22.38
C THR A 60 -14.33 5.11 21.00
N MET A 61 -13.97 4.44 19.91
CA MET A 61 -14.28 4.89 18.57
C MET A 61 -15.74 4.56 18.25
N PRO A 62 -16.55 5.54 17.78
CA PRO A 62 -17.94 5.28 17.45
C PRO A 62 -18.03 4.20 16.35
N SER A 63 -18.93 3.25 16.53
CA SER A 63 -19.11 2.04 15.72
C SER A 63 -19.64 2.26 14.29
N THR A 64 -19.43 3.45 13.72
CA THR A 64 -19.90 3.89 12.37
C THR A 64 -19.26 3.13 11.20
N LYS A 65 -18.53 2.05 11.46
CA LYS A 65 -17.79 1.25 10.47
C LYS A 65 -18.64 0.16 9.82
N GLU A 66 -19.73 -0.21 10.46
CA GLU A 66 -20.66 -1.24 9.99
C GLU A 66 -21.39 -0.78 8.72
N ASP A 67 -21.94 0.44 8.71
CA ASP A 67 -22.79 0.93 7.62
C ASP A 67 -22.06 1.08 6.28
N PRO A 68 -20.86 1.71 6.21
CA PRO A 68 -20.14 1.84 4.94
C PRO A 68 -19.68 0.48 4.40
N LYS A 69 -19.31 -0.45 5.29
CA LYS A 69 -18.94 -1.82 4.90
C LYS A 69 -20.14 -2.58 4.35
N ALA A 70 -21.31 -2.45 4.97
CA ALA A 70 -22.55 -3.06 4.50
C ALA A 70 -22.93 -2.55 3.10
N ILE A 71 -22.87 -1.23 2.89
CA ILE A 71 -23.13 -0.61 1.58
C ILE A 71 -22.14 -1.12 0.53
N ALA A 72 -20.84 -1.12 0.83
CA ALA A 72 -19.82 -1.61 -0.09
C ALA A 72 -20.03 -3.09 -0.44
N LYS A 73 -20.41 -3.91 0.55
CA LYS A 73 -20.72 -5.33 0.36
C LYS A 73 -21.93 -5.54 -0.55
N GLU A 74 -22.98 -4.76 -0.38
CA GLU A 74 -24.18 -4.82 -1.22
C GLU A 74 -23.88 -4.43 -2.68
N ILE A 75 -23.14 -3.35 -2.88
CA ILE A 75 -22.70 -2.91 -4.22
C ILE A 75 -21.88 -4.01 -4.91
N ASN A 76 -20.98 -4.68 -4.17
CA ASN A 76 -20.12 -5.71 -4.73
C ASN A 76 -20.86 -7.02 -5.04
N LYS A 77 -21.89 -7.37 -4.28
CA LYS A 77 -22.71 -8.57 -4.52
C LYS A 77 -23.67 -8.41 -5.69
N SER A 78 -24.23 -7.22 -5.87
CA SER A 78 -25.18 -6.96 -6.94
C SER A 78 -24.47 -6.69 -8.27
N HIS A 79 -24.77 -7.50 -9.29
CA HIS A 79 -24.20 -7.36 -10.63
C HIS A 79 -24.52 -5.99 -11.25
N ILE A 80 -25.76 -5.50 -11.08
CA ILE A 80 -26.22 -4.22 -11.61
C ILE A 80 -25.56 -3.05 -10.87
N LEU A 81 -25.53 -3.09 -9.54
CA LEU A 81 -24.92 -2.02 -8.75
C LEU A 81 -23.42 -1.95 -8.97
N SER A 82 -22.72 -3.10 -9.03
CA SER A 82 -21.29 -3.17 -9.33
C SER A 82 -20.97 -2.59 -10.72
N ALA A 83 -21.72 -2.97 -11.75
CA ALA A 83 -21.54 -2.44 -13.10
C ALA A 83 -21.80 -0.92 -13.16
N THR A 84 -22.85 -0.46 -12.48
CA THR A 84 -23.20 0.96 -12.40
C THR A 84 -22.13 1.76 -11.64
N PHE A 85 -21.66 1.26 -10.50
CA PHE A 85 -20.59 1.86 -9.72
C PHE A 85 -19.29 1.99 -10.53
N LYS A 86 -18.91 0.96 -11.28
CA LYS A 86 -17.74 0.99 -12.18
C LYS A 86 -17.88 2.08 -13.24
N LYS A 87 -19.04 2.22 -13.87
CA LYS A 87 -19.31 3.29 -14.86
C LYS A 87 -19.13 4.69 -14.24
N TYR A 88 -19.69 4.93 -13.05
CA TYR A 88 -19.53 6.21 -12.34
C TYR A 88 -18.08 6.48 -11.94
N ARG A 89 -17.37 5.48 -11.43
CA ARG A 89 -15.95 5.58 -11.06
C ARG A 89 -15.10 5.99 -12.25
N LEU A 90 -15.30 5.36 -13.42
CA LEU A 90 -14.59 5.70 -14.65
C LEU A 90 -14.89 7.13 -15.12
N LYS A 91 -16.16 7.55 -15.07
CA LYS A 91 -16.56 8.93 -15.43
C LYS A 91 -15.85 9.97 -14.55
N LYS A 92 -15.79 9.74 -13.23
CA LYS A 92 -15.12 10.63 -12.27
C LYS A 92 -13.60 10.64 -12.46
N MET A 93 -12.97 9.49 -12.71
CA MET A 93 -11.53 9.44 -13.02
C MET A 93 -11.21 10.21 -14.30
N ARG A 94 -12.03 10.09 -15.35
CA ARG A 94 -11.85 10.84 -16.61
C ARG A 94 -11.88 12.34 -16.38
N GLN A 95 -12.83 12.83 -15.57
CA GLN A 95 -12.93 14.24 -15.19
C GLN A 95 -11.71 14.70 -14.37
N LYS A 96 -11.24 13.88 -13.41
CA LYS A 96 -10.02 14.19 -12.64
C LYS A 96 -8.78 14.26 -13.52
N TYR A 97 -8.60 13.32 -14.46
CA TYR A 97 -7.50 13.35 -15.41
C TYR A 97 -7.55 14.58 -16.32
N GLN A 98 -8.74 14.99 -16.76
CA GLN A 98 -8.94 16.20 -17.56
C GLN A 98 -8.65 17.49 -16.78
N TYR A 99 -8.96 17.52 -15.48
CA TYR A 99 -8.57 18.61 -14.60
C TYR A 99 -7.06 18.65 -14.35
N LEU A 100 -6.45 17.51 -14.01
CA LEU A 100 -5.01 17.40 -13.80
C LEU A 100 -4.23 17.66 -15.08
N SER A 101 -4.77 17.35 -16.25
CA SER A 101 -4.15 17.67 -17.54
C SER A 101 -4.07 19.16 -17.83
N ASN A 102 -5.03 19.91 -17.28
CA ASN A 102 -5.15 21.36 -17.46
C ASN A 102 -4.54 22.15 -16.29
N CYS A 103 -3.92 21.47 -15.32
CA CYS A 103 -3.26 22.13 -14.20
C CYS A 103 -1.88 22.69 -14.65
N PRO A 104 -1.61 24.00 -14.46
CA PRO A 104 -0.40 24.65 -14.96
C PRO A 104 0.91 24.22 -14.24
N SER A 105 0.84 23.45 -13.15
CA SER A 105 2.00 23.03 -12.35
C SER A 105 2.69 21.76 -12.84
N LYS A 106 2.55 21.36 -14.11
CA LYS A 106 3.16 20.14 -14.65
C LYS A 106 4.65 20.31 -14.96
N HIS A 107 5.47 20.34 -13.91
CA HIS A 107 6.88 19.96 -13.98
C HIS A 107 7.23 19.06 -12.78
N ILE A 108 6.58 17.91 -12.63
CA ILE A 108 7.21 16.73 -12.03
C ILE A 108 6.69 15.52 -12.81
N GLY A 109 7.64 14.68 -13.23
CA GLY A 109 7.46 13.64 -14.23
C GLY A 109 6.49 12.53 -13.86
N ASN A 110 6.12 11.78 -14.90
CA ASN A 110 5.35 10.55 -14.85
C ASN A 110 5.95 9.57 -13.83
N GLN A 111 5.44 9.55 -12.61
CA GLN A 111 5.42 8.34 -11.80
C GLN A 111 3.99 7.85 -11.71
N LEU A 112 3.77 6.76 -12.43
CA LEU A 112 2.61 5.91 -12.40
C LEU A 112 2.45 5.37 -10.98
N PHE A 113 1.61 6.00 -10.16
CA PHE A 113 1.15 5.42 -8.90
C PHE A 113 0.30 4.18 -9.23
N ILE A 114 0.96 3.02 -9.34
CA ILE A 114 0.32 1.73 -9.15
C ILE A 114 0.42 1.45 -7.64
N ALA A 115 -0.71 1.59 -6.97
CA ALA A 115 -0.97 0.99 -5.66
C ALA A 115 -2.02 -0.11 -5.87
#